data_AF-A0A518VC64-F1
#
_entry.id   AF-A0A518VC64-F1
#
_cell.length_a   1.000
_cell.length_b   1.000
_cell.length_c   1.000
_cell.angle_alpha   90.00
_cell.angle_beta   90.00
_cell.angle_gamma   90.00
#
_symmetry.space_group_name_H-M   'P 1'
#
loop_
_entity.id
_entity.type
_entity.pdbx_description
1 polymer ?
#
loop_
_entity_poly.entity_id
_entity_poly.type
_entity_poly.pdbx_seq_one_letter_code
_entity_poly.pdbx_strand_id
1 'polypeptide(L)'
;MLGIAILNLIFVLLLSNSTDYLLLFKTDQLQAHVMLYLEAFDSIWSIGLLIFGGHLLIVGCLAFKSVNIPKVISILLLIASIGYIVIHLCNTFLPQYDGIITILKLVFTVPMIVGELGFGLWLLLRGGKVSIKA
;
A
#
# COMPACT_ATOMS: atom_id res chain seq x y z
N MET A 1 -6.43 1.87 8.88
CA MET A 1 -7.01 1.91 7.51
C MET A 1 -6.80 0.59 6.78
N LEU A 2 -5.55 0.17 6.52
CA LEU A 2 -5.28 -1.12 5.84
C LEU A 2 -5.90 -2.34 6.55
N GLY A 3 -5.86 -2.40 7.88
CA GLY A 3 -6.54 -3.47 8.63
C GLY A 3 -8.07 -3.48 8.47
N ILE A 4 -8.69 -2.31 8.27
CA ILE A 4 -10.13 -2.19 7.99
C ILE A 4 -10.43 -2.66 6.57
N ALA A 5 -9.54 -2.36 5.60
CA ALA A 5 -9.68 -2.94 4.26
C ALA A 5 -9.67 -4.48 4.35
N ILE A 6 -8.69 -5.08 5.03
CA ILE A 6 -8.59 -6.55 5.19
C ILE A 6 -9.84 -7.15 5.84
N LEU A 7 -10.47 -6.45 6.79
CA LEU A 7 -11.74 -6.89 7.38
C LEU A 7 -12.84 -7.11 6.33
N ASN A 8 -12.88 -6.33 5.25
CA ASN A 8 -13.83 -6.54 4.16
C ASN A 8 -13.60 -7.87 3.43
N LEU A 9 -12.34 -8.31 3.29
CA LEU A 9 -12.03 -9.63 2.72
C LEU A 9 -12.45 -10.78 3.65
N ILE A 10 -12.41 -10.56 4.97
CA ILE A 10 -12.96 -11.53 5.93
C ILE A 10 -14.48 -11.65 5.74
N PHE A 11 -15.19 -10.55 5.53
CA PHE A 11 -16.62 -10.60 5.21
C PHE A 11 -16.88 -11.34 3.90
N VAL A 12 -16.12 -11.09 2.83
CA VAL A 12 -16.22 -11.85 1.57
C VAL A 12 -16.04 -13.35 1.81
N LEU A 13 -15.04 -13.74 2.61
CA LEU A 13 -14.77 -15.13 2.96
C LEU A 13 -15.95 -15.77 3.73
N LEU A 14 -16.50 -15.06 4.71
CA LEU A 14 -17.64 -15.54 5.51
C LEU A 14 -18.90 -15.69 4.64
N LEU A 15 -19.19 -14.71 3.78
CA LEU A 15 -20.33 -14.76 2.86
C LEU A 15 -20.19 -15.91 1.85
N SER A 16 -18.98 -16.19 1.37
CA SER A 16 -18.76 -17.21 0.35
C SER A 16 -18.68 -18.65 0.90
N ASN A 17 -18.30 -18.85 2.16
CA ASN A 17 -18.11 -20.19 2.75
C ASN A 17 -19.27 -20.67 3.63
N SER A 18 -20.15 -19.77 4.08
CA SER A 18 -21.19 -20.17 5.03
C SER A 18 -22.39 -20.75 4.30
N THR A 19 -22.62 -22.05 4.45
CA THR A 19 -23.79 -22.76 3.92
C THR A 19 -25.10 -22.14 4.43
N ASP A 20 -25.08 -21.58 5.64
CA ASP A 20 -26.23 -20.89 6.24
C ASP A 20 -26.64 -19.63 5.45
N TYR A 21 -25.67 -18.86 4.93
CA TYR A 21 -25.98 -17.67 4.12
C TYR A 21 -26.44 -18.03 2.70
N LEU A 22 -25.98 -19.16 2.15
CA LEU A 22 -26.46 -19.69 0.86
C LEU A 22 -27.93 -20.14 0.93
N LEU A 23 -28.41 -20.53 2.12
CA LEU A 23 -29.79 -20.97 2.34
C LEU A 23 -30.73 -19.80 2.68
N LEU A 24 -30.21 -18.74 3.32
CA LEU A 24 -30.99 -17.58 3.77
C LEU A 24 -31.10 -16.45 2.74
N PHE A 25 -30.09 -16.28 1.88
CA PHE A 25 -30.07 -15.24 0.85
C PHE A 25 -30.24 -15.82 -0.55
N LYS A 26 -30.89 -15.05 -1.43
CA LYS A 26 -30.85 -15.37 -2.86
C LYS A 26 -29.43 -15.18 -3.41
N THR A 27 -29.04 -15.99 -4.38
CA THR A 27 -27.71 -15.94 -5.01
C THR A 27 -27.32 -14.53 -5.46
N ASP A 28 -28.25 -13.79 -6.07
CA ASP A 28 -28.01 -12.42 -6.55
C ASP A 28 -27.72 -11.44 -5.41
N GLN A 29 -28.39 -11.60 -4.26
CA GLN A 29 -28.15 -10.75 -3.09
C GLN A 29 -26.78 -11.02 -2.46
N LEU A 30 -26.39 -12.30 -2.42
CA LEU A 30 -25.07 -12.70 -1.91
C LEU A 30 -23.95 -12.16 -2.81
N GLN A 31 -24.10 -12.29 -4.13
CA GLN A 31 -23.14 -11.74 -5.09
C GLN A 31 -23.01 -10.22 -4.99
N ALA A 32 -24.13 -9.50 -4.82
CA ALA A 32 -24.10 -8.05 -4.62
C ALA A 32 -23.33 -7.65 -3.35
N HIS A 33 -23.50 -8.38 -2.24
CA HIS A 33 -22.76 -8.09 -1.00
C HIS A 33 -21.27 -8.41 -1.15
N VAL A 34 -20.93 -9.53 -1.78
CA VAL A 34 -19.54 -9.87 -2.09
C VAL A 34 -18.88 -8.76 -2.91
N MET A 35 -19.55 -8.30 -3.97
CA MET A 35 -19.02 -7.22 -4.81
C MET A 35 -18.85 -5.92 -4.02
N LEU A 36 -19.83 -5.55 -3.19
CA LEU A 36 -19.76 -4.37 -2.33
C LEU A 36 -18.54 -4.42 -1.39
N TYR A 37 -18.29 -5.56 -0.74
CA TYR A 37 -17.13 -5.70 0.15
C TYR A 37 -15.80 -5.70 -0.61
N LEU A 38 -15.76 -6.20 -1.84
CA LEU A 38 -14.57 -6.12 -2.70
C LEU A 38 -14.28 -4.67 -3.12
N GLU A 39 -15.30 -3.92 -3.54
CA GLU A 39 -15.18 -2.50 -3.87
C GLU A 39 -14.78 -1.67 -2.64
N ALA A 40 -15.36 -1.97 -1.47
CA ALA A 40 -14.97 -1.34 -0.22
C ALA A 40 -13.52 -1.64 0.17
N PHE A 41 -13.06 -2.89 -0.03
CA PHE A 41 -11.67 -3.26 0.15
C PHE A 41 -10.76 -2.40 -0.73
N ASP A 42 -11.00 -2.36 -2.05
CA ASP A 42 -10.13 -1.65 -2.99
C ASP A 42 -10.08 -0.14 -2.69
N SER A 43 -11.23 0.46 -2.39
CA SER A 43 -11.32 1.89 -2.05
C SER A 43 -10.57 2.23 -0.76
N ILE A 44 -10.82 1.50 0.33
CA ILE A 44 -10.15 1.74 1.63
C ILE A 44 -8.64 1.43 1.52
N TRP A 45 -8.28 0.41 0.75
CA TRP A 45 -6.90 0.03 0.50
C TRP A 45 -6.15 1.13 -0.26
N SER A 46 -6.74 1.66 -1.33
CA SER A 46 -6.15 2.75 -2.12
C SER A 46 -5.91 4.01 -1.27
N ILE A 47 -6.91 4.41 -0.47
CA ILE A 47 -6.78 5.54 0.46
C ILE A 47 -5.69 5.26 1.52
N GLY A 48 -5.64 4.04 2.03
CA GLY A 48 -4.61 3.62 2.98
C GLY A 48 -3.19 3.74 2.42
N LEU A 49 -3.00 3.37 1.15
CA LEU A 49 -1.72 3.47 0.47
C LEU A 49 -1.34 4.92 0.13
N LEU A 50 -2.31 5.80 -0.10
CA LEU A 50 -2.05 7.23 -0.26
C LEU A 50 -1.49 7.85 1.04
N ILE A 51 -2.08 7.51 2.20
CA ILE A 51 -1.57 7.94 3.51
C ILE A 51 -0.18 7.34 3.78
N PHE A 52 0.01 6.06 3.43
CA PHE A 52 1.31 5.39 3.55
C PHE A 52 2.39 6.07 2.68
N GLY A 53 2.05 6.47 1.45
CA GLY A 53 2.93 7.27 0.60
C GLY A 53 3.33 8.60 1.25
N GLY A 54 2.39 9.28 1.90
CA GLY A 54 2.69 10.48 2.70
C GLY A 54 3.61 10.21 3.89
N HIS A 55 3.43 9.09 4.59
CA HIS A 55 4.35 8.65 5.65
C HIS A 55 5.76 8.40 5.11
N LEU A 56 5.88 7.69 3.98
CA LEU A 56 7.17 7.45 3.31
C LEU A 56 7.85 8.75 2.86
N LEU A 57 7.09 9.80 2.53
CA LEU A 57 7.64 11.12 2.22
C LEU A 57 8.40 11.68 3.42
N ILE A 58 7.75 11.63 4.59
CA ILE A 58 8.31 12.16 5.85
C ILE A 58 9.54 11.35 6.24
N VAL A 59 9.43 10.01 6.20
CA VAL A 59 10.55 9.11 6.52
C VAL A 59 11.69 9.28 5.53
N GLY A 60 11.43 9.36 4.24
CA GLY A 60 12.43 9.61 3.19
C GLY A 60 13.14 10.95 3.37
N CYS A 61 12.41 12.01 3.71
CA CYS A 61 12.98 13.31 4.04
C CYS A 61 13.91 13.26 5.27
N LEU A 62 13.48 12.57 6.33
CA LEU A 62 14.30 12.37 7.54
C LEU A 62 15.54 11.53 7.22
N ALA A 63 15.37 10.46 6.45
CA ALA A 63 16.45 9.60 6.00
C ALA A 63 17.46 10.34 5.13
N PHE A 64 17.02 11.30 4.32
CA PHE A 64 17.90 12.13 3.51
C PHE A 64 18.73 13.13 4.33
N LYS A 65 18.16 13.63 5.44
CA LYS A 65 18.86 14.52 6.39
C LYS A 65 19.83 13.77 7.31
N SER A 66 19.61 12.48 7.53
CA SER A 66 20.47 11.65 8.38
C SER A 66 21.84 11.40 7.72
N VAL A 67 22.91 11.61 8.48
CA VAL A 67 24.29 11.35 8.03
C VAL A 67 24.57 9.85 7.93
N ASN A 68 23.88 9.04 8.73
CA ASN A 68 24.16 7.61 8.86
C ASN A 68 23.45 6.77 7.79
N ILE A 69 22.38 7.29 7.18
CA ILE A 69 21.59 6.55 6.20
C ILE A 69 22.17 6.78 4.79
N PRO A 70 22.41 5.71 4.00
CA PRO A 70 22.85 5.85 2.62
C PRO A 70 21.86 6.69 1.80
N LYS A 71 22.35 7.76 1.16
CA LYS A 71 21.52 8.68 0.36
C LYS A 71 20.73 7.97 -0.75
N VAL A 72 21.28 6.88 -1.29
CA VAL A 72 20.61 6.06 -2.31
C VAL A 72 19.28 5.50 -1.79
N ILE A 73 19.27 4.99 -0.56
CA ILE A 73 18.04 4.45 0.07
C ILE A 73 17.04 5.58 0.29
N SER A 74 17.51 6.74 0.76
CA SER A 74 16.64 7.90 0.99
C SER A 74 15.99 8.41 -0.30
N ILE A 75 16.73 8.48 -1.41
CA ILE A 75 16.18 8.84 -2.73
C ILE A 75 15.15 7.81 -3.17
N LEU A 76 15.44 6.53 -2.98
CA LEU A 76 14.54 5.45 -3.38
C LEU A 76 13.24 5.46 -2.58
N LEU A 77 13.28 5.79 -1.28
CA LEU A 77 12.10 6.04 -0.46
C LEU A 77 11.27 7.24 -0.92
N LEU A 78 11.91 8.32 -1.37
CA LEU A 78 11.20 9.48 -1.93
C LEU A 78 10.52 9.11 -3.25
N ILE A 79 11.17 8.33 -4.11
CA ILE A 79 10.56 7.79 -5.33
C ILE A 79 9.38 6.88 -4.97
N ALA A 80 9.53 6.03 -3.97
CA ALA A 80 8.47 5.14 -3.50
C ALA A 80 7.24 5.92 -3.00
N SER A 81 7.49 6.97 -2.20
CA SER A 81 6.46 7.89 -1.70
C SER A 81 5.67 8.52 -2.84
N ILE A 82 6.37 9.08 -3.85
CA ILE A 82 5.73 9.68 -5.02
C ILE A 82 4.93 8.63 -5.80
N GLY A 83 5.50 7.43 -5.97
CA GLY A 83 4.83 6.31 -6.63
C GLY A 83 3.49 5.97 -5.98
N TYR A 84 3.45 5.78 -4.66
CA TYR A 84 2.20 5.53 -3.93
C TYR A 84 1.20 6.67 -4.11
N ILE A 85 1.63 7.92 -3.90
CA ILE A 85 0.71 9.06 -3.97
C ILE A 85 0.13 9.16 -5.38
N VAL A 86 0.96 9.13 -6.42
CA VAL A 86 0.52 9.32 -7.82
C VAL A 86 -0.37 8.18 -8.27
N ILE A 87 0.04 6.91 -8.06
CA ILE A 87 -0.74 5.75 -8.50
C ILE A 87 -2.12 5.74 -7.86
N HIS A 88 -2.18 5.94 -6.54
CA HIS A 88 -3.44 5.86 -5.80
C HIS A 88 -4.32 7.09 -6.00
N LEU A 89 -3.73 8.27 -6.21
CA LEU A 89 -4.50 9.46 -6.59
C LEU A 89 -5.11 9.30 -8.00
N CYS A 90 -4.35 8.77 -8.96
CA CYS A 90 -4.88 8.47 -10.29
C CYS A 90 -5.97 7.39 -10.24
N ASN A 91 -5.79 6.33 -9.45
CA ASN A 91 -6.80 5.28 -9.32
C ASN A 91 -8.11 5.83 -8.72
N THR A 92 -8.01 6.70 -7.71
CA THR A 92 -9.21 7.24 -7.03
C THR A 92 -9.91 8.36 -7.81
N PHE A 93 -9.18 9.26 -8.48
CA PHE A 93 -9.78 10.44 -9.14
C PHE A 93 -9.92 10.30 -10.67
N LEU A 94 -9.12 9.43 -11.28
CA LEU A 94 -8.97 9.33 -12.74
C LEU A 94 -9.02 7.87 -13.23
N PRO A 95 -10.00 7.04 -12.79
CA PRO A 95 -10.07 5.61 -13.15
C PRO A 95 -10.21 5.36 -14.66
N GLN A 96 -10.66 6.37 -15.44
CA GLN A 96 -10.75 6.30 -16.89
C GLN A 96 -9.41 6.19 -17.62
N TYR A 97 -8.28 6.38 -16.92
CA TYR A 97 -6.92 6.31 -17.49
C TYR A 97 -6.18 5.02 -17.08
N ASP A 98 -6.87 3.88 -17.10
CA ASP A 98 -6.33 2.59 -16.64
C ASP A 98 -5.00 2.19 -17.32
N GLY A 99 -4.84 2.50 -18.60
CA GLY A 99 -3.58 2.27 -19.32
C GLY A 99 -2.39 3.04 -18.74
N ILE A 100 -2.59 4.31 -18.34
CA ILE A 100 -1.55 5.14 -17.73
C ILE A 100 -1.26 4.65 -16.31
N ILE A 101 -2.30 4.31 -15.55
CA ILE A 101 -2.17 3.76 -14.18
C ILE A 101 -1.34 2.46 -14.21
N THR A 102 -1.59 1.60 -15.20
CA THR A 102 -0.83 0.34 -15.38
C THR A 102 0.65 0.60 -15.66
N ILE A 103 0.96 1.55 -16.54
CA ILE A 103 2.35 1.92 -16.83
C ILE A 103 3.03 2.51 -15.58
N LEU A 104 2.35 3.40 -14.86
CA LEU A 104 2.85 3.96 -13.60
C LEU A 104 3.15 2.86 -12.58
N LYS A 105 2.21 1.93 -12.38
CA LYS A 105 2.42 0.77 -11.50
C LYS A 105 3.68 -0.01 -11.91
N LEU A 106 3.83 -0.33 -13.19
CA LEU A 106 4.98 -1.12 -13.66
C LEU A 106 6.32 -0.39 -13.41
N VAL A 107 6.38 0.91 -13.71
CA VAL A 107 7.59 1.72 -13.56
C VAL A 107 7.97 1.94 -12.10
N PHE A 108 6.98 2.25 -11.24
CA PHE A 108 7.24 2.59 -9.84
C PHE A 108 7.36 1.37 -8.92
N THR A 109 6.77 0.21 -9.26
CA THR A 109 6.77 -0.98 -8.40
C THR A 109 8.18 -1.42 -8.02
N VAL A 110 9.12 -1.48 -8.98
CA VAL A 110 10.49 -1.92 -8.70
C VAL A 110 11.22 -0.95 -7.76
N PRO A 111 11.28 0.37 -8.04
CA PRO A 111 11.82 1.34 -7.09
C PRO A 111 11.16 1.30 -5.71
N MET A 112 9.82 1.15 -5.63
CA MET A 112 9.08 1.09 -4.37
C MET A 112 9.55 -0.08 -3.50
N ILE A 113 9.52 -1.29 -4.06
CA ILE A 113 9.94 -2.52 -3.37
C ILE A 113 11.40 -2.40 -2.89
N VAL A 114 12.30 -1.97 -3.78
CA VAL A 114 13.73 -1.87 -3.44
C VAL A 114 13.97 -0.77 -2.39
N GLY A 115 13.23 0.35 -2.44
CA GLY A 115 13.32 1.43 -1.47
C GLY A 115 12.90 1.01 -0.07
N GLU A 116 11.72 0.40 0.03
CA GLU A 116 11.14 -0.03 1.30
C GLU A 116 11.89 -1.21 1.91
N LEU A 117 12.12 -2.28 1.14
CA LEU A 117 12.87 -3.45 1.62
C LEU A 117 14.32 -3.11 1.90
N GLY A 118 14.94 -2.28 1.04
CA GLY A 118 16.31 -1.81 1.25
C GLY A 118 16.44 -1.00 2.53
N PHE A 119 15.48 -0.11 2.81
CA PHE A 119 15.44 0.64 4.06
C PHE A 119 15.17 -0.24 5.27
N GLY A 120 14.20 -1.17 5.18
CA GLY A 120 13.88 -2.11 6.24
C GLY A 120 15.08 -3.00 6.59
N LEU A 121 15.77 -3.55 5.59
CA LEU A 121 16.98 -4.35 5.79
C LEU A 121 18.12 -3.53 6.39
N TRP A 122 18.28 -2.28 5.96
CA TRP A 122 19.28 -1.37 6.54
C TRP A 122 18.98 -1.09 8.02
N LEU A 123 17.72 -0.82 8.37
CA LEU A 123 17.30 -0.63 9.76
C LEU A 123 17.52 -1.88 10.62
N LEU A 124 17.22 -3.07 10.10
CA LEU A 124 17.45 -4.32 10.83
C LEU A 124 18.93 -4.58 11.11
N LEU A 125 19.82 -4.28 10.15
CA LEU A 125 21.24 -4.58 10.29
C LEU A 125 22.01 -3.48 11.04
N ARG A 126 21.66 -2.21 10.82
CA ARG A 126 22.42 -1.03 11.28
C ARG A 126 21.61 0.03 12.03
N GLY A 127 20.28 -0.07 12.05
CA GLY A 127 19.43 0.86 12.80
C GLY A 127 19.76 0.85 14.30
N GLY A 128 20.00 2.02 14.88
CA GLY A 128 20.26 2.18 16.32
C GLY A 128 21.64 1.75 16.81
N LYS A 129 22.52 1.22 15.95
CA LYS A 129 23.92 0.94 16.32
C LYS A 129 24.72 2.24 16.26
N VAL A 130 24.85 2.91 17.40
CA VAL A 130 25.74 4.06 17.56
C VAL A 130 27.15 3.59 17.24
N SER A 131 27.73 4.09 16.15
CA SER A 131 29.18 4.04 16.01
C SER A 131 29.72 5.01 17.04
N ILE A 132 30.10 4.48 18.21
CA ILE A 132 30.96 5.20 19.14
C ILE A 132 32.28 5.36 18.38
N LYS A 133 32.46 6.54 17.80
CA LYS A 133 33.72 6.93 17.20
C LYS A 133 34.64 7.26 18.37
N ALA A 134 35.52 6.32 18.73
CA ALA A 134 36.63 6.55 19.65
C ALA A 134 37.63 7.55 19.04
#